data_AF-A0AAV5UY91-F1
#
_entry.id   AF-A0AAV5UY91-F1
#
_cell.length_a   1.000
_cell.length_b   1.000
_cell.length_c   1.000
_cell.angle_alpha   90.00
_cell.angle_beta   90.00
_cell.angle_gamma   90.00
#
_symmetry.space_group_name_H-M   'P 1'
#
loop_
_entity.id
_entity.type
_entity.pdbx_description
1 polymer ?
#
loop_
_entity_poly.entity_id
_entity_poly.type
_entity_poly.pdbx_seq_one_letter_code
_entity_poly.pdbx_strand_id
1 'polypeptide(L)'
;EYSENCASDSLTIGNNVYSTMRRGRASNSFCGGLDRYNETARRIVFPVGKVFIRFIADKQNSGKGFKIAVSEILEECSDSVIAIDESTPNRTIHTPLWPAYVPSSAACSWTLRAPSAHRLSLTFDPDHFDLYADLGENKTCGEEDYVEVRDGASF
;
A
#
# COMPACT_ATOMS: atom_id res chain seq x y z
N GLU A 1 15.13 14.39 -32.58
CA GLU A 1 13.68 14.51 -32.80
C GLU A 1 12.95 13.95 -31.59
N TYR A 2 12.01 14.73 -31.06
CA TYR A 2 11.17 14.36 -29.92
C TYR A 2 10.03 13.47 -30.45
N SER A 3 9.69 12.36 -29.77
CA SER A 3 8.46 11.65 -30.10
C SER A 3 7.28 12.56 -29.77
N GLU A 4 6.63 13.15 -30.79
CA GLU A 4 5.46 13.99 -30.59
C GLU A 4 4.41 13.20 -29.81
N ASN A 5 4.03 13.71 -28.63
CA ASN A 5 3.07 13.09 -27.72
C ASN A 5 3.40 11.65 -27.27
N CYS A 6 4.67 11.26 -27.24
CA CYS A 6 5.11 9.91 -26.87
C CYS A 6 4.47 8.80 -27.74
N ALA A 7 4.25 9.07 -29.03
CA ALA A 7 3.58 8.13 -29.94
C ALA A 7 4.45 6.93 -30.36
N SER A 8 5.77 7.08 -30.33
CA SER A 8 6.74 6.07 -30.79
C SER A 8 7.43 5.41 -29.60
N ASP A 9 8.21 6.20 -28.87
CA ASP A 9 8.96 5.75 -27.71
C ASP A 9 8.23 6.23 -26.47
N SER A 10 7.70 5.29 -25.70
CA SER A 10 6.91 5.61 -24.52
C SER A 10 7.01 4.57 -23.42
N LEU A 11 6.98 5.07 -22.19
CA LEU A 11 6.82 4.29 -20.97
C LEU A 11 5.48 4.67 -20.34
N THR A 12 4.61 3.70 -20.11
CA THR A 12 3.32 3.89 -19.42
C THR A 12 3.33 3.15 -18.08
N ILE A 13 2.87 3.79 -17.00
CA ILE A 13 2.78 3.18 -15.67
C ILE A 13 1.36 3.36 -15.09
N GLY A 14 0.68 2.30 -14.65
CA GLY A 14 -0.66 2.43 -14.08
C GLY A 14 -1.23 1.14 -13.48
N ASN A 15 -2.50 1.16 -13.04
CA ASN A 15 -3.13 0.05 -12.31
C ASN A 15 -3.91 -0.94 -13.21
N ASN A 16 -4.01 -0.72 -14.52
CA ASN A 16 -4.79 -1.55 -15.42
C ASN A 16 -4.01 -1.95 -16.69
N VAL A 17 -3.98 -3.25 -16.99
CA VAL A 17 -3.39 -3.86 -18.20
C VAL A 17 -4.14 -3.44 -19.47
N TYR A 18 -5.44 -3.10 -19.35
CA TYR A 18 -6.34 -2.76 -20.44
C TYR A 18 -6.57 -1.26 -20.64
N SER A 19 -5.78 -0.36 -20.04
CA SER A 19 -5.80 1.04 -20.50
C SER A 19 -5.06 1.16 -21.84
N THR A 20 -5.54 0.42 -22.84
CA THR A 20 -5.35 0.74 -24.25
C THR A 20 -5.85 2.16 -24.45
N MET A 21 -4.93 3.03 -24.88
CA MET A 21 -5.14 4.33 -25.48
C MET A 21 -6.61 4.67 -25.78
N ARG A 22 -7.30 5.32 -24.83
CA ARG A 22 -8.34 6.29 -25.21
C ARG A 22 -7.63 7.62 -25.37
N ARG A 23 -7.58 8.13 -26.61
CA ARG A 23 -7.09 9.47 -26.94
C ARG A 23 -7.64 10.47 -25.92
N GLY A 24 -6.76 11.04 -25.09
CA GLY A 24 -7.10 12.22 -24.30
C GLY A 24 -6.68 12.27 -22.83
N ARG A 25 -6.39 11.15 -22.13
CA ARG A 25 -5.97 11.26 -20.70
C ARG A 25 -5.36 9.97 -20.13
N ALA A 26 -4.09 9.68 -20.41
CA ALA A 26 -3.32 8.70 -19.65
C ALA A 26 -2.32 9.47 -18.76
N SER A 27 -2.61 9.58 -17.47
CA SER A 27 -1.90 10.46 -16.53
C SER A 27 -0.40 10.15 -16.35
N ASN A 28 0.12 9.04 -16.88
CA ASN A 28 1.43 8.47 -16.56
C ASN A 28 2.17 7.89 -17.79
N SER A 29 2.14 8.60 -18.93
CA SER A 29 3.00 8.28 -20.08
C SER A 29 4.24 9.18 -20.06
N PHE A 30 5.42 8.59 -20.27
CA PHE A 30 6.73 9.24 -20.21
C PHE A 30 7.51 9.00 -21.50
N CYS A 31 8.11 10.05 -22.05
CA CYS A 31 9.06 10.00 -23.15
C CYS A 31 10.03 11.18 -23.11
N GLY A 32 11.13 11.10 -23.86
CA GLY A 32 12.19 12.12 -23.83
C GLY A 32 13.09 12.03 -22.59
N GLY A 33 13.92 13.05 -22.39
CA GLY A 33 14.77 13.17 -21.21
C GLY A 33 14.01 13.80 -20.04
N LEU A 34 14.09 13.19 -18.86
CA LEU A 34 13.72 13.87 -17.62
C LEU A 34 14.87 14.80 -17.24
N ASP A 35 14.60 16.12 -17.16
CA ASP A 35 15.60 17.12 -16.81
C ASP A 35 16.07 16.94 -15.35
N ARG A 36 17.38 17.05 -15.14
CA ARG A 36 18.02 16.92 -13.83
C ARG A 36 17.82 18.16 -12.95
N TYR A 37 17.49 19.32 -13.54
CA TYR A 37 17.32 20.60 -12.84
C TYR A 37 15.86 20.99 -12.56
N ASN A 38 14.89 20.27 -13.13
CA ASN A 38 13.50 20.27 -12.68
C ASN A 38 13.30 19.03 -11.79
N GLU A 39 13.56 19.19 -10.49
CA GLU A 39 13.68 18.20 -9.39
C GLU A 39 12.47 17.26 -9.16
N THR A 40 12.02 16.54 -10.17
CA THR A 40 11.04 15.47 -9.98
C THR A 40 11.58 14.18 -10.58
N ALA A 41 12.48 13.54 -9.84
CA ALA A 41 12.37 12.09 -9.73
C ALA A 41 10.96 11.84 -9.17
N ARG A 42 9.96 11.77 -10.07
CA ARG A 42 8.55 11.63 -9.72
C ARG A 42 8.44 10.32 -8.96
N ARG A 43 8.47 10.39 -7.62
CA ARG A 43 8.17 9.25 -6.76
C ARG A 43 6.68 9.00 -6.93
N ILE A 44 6.34 7.99 -7.73
CA ILE A 44 4.96 7.57 -7.95
C ILE A 44 4.67 6.48 -6.93
N VAL A 45 3.79 6.77 -5.98
CA VAL A 45 3.30 5.82 -5.00
C VAL A 45 1.97 5.27 -5.47
N PHE A 46 1.83 3.94 -5.46
CA PHE A 46 0.58 3.27 -5.82
C PHE A 46 -0.13 2.81 -4.54
N PRO A 47 -1.45 3.05 -4.41
CA PRO A 47 -2.21 2.66 -3.22
C PRO A 47 -2.44 1.14 -3.10
N VAL A 48 -2.14 0.38 -4.15
CA VAL A 48 -2.26 -1.08 -4.20
C VAL A 48 -0.88 -1.65 -4.50
N GLY A 49 -0.52 -2.79 -3.90
CA GLY A 49 0.71 -3.54 -4.19
C GLY A 49 0.79 -4.17 -5.59
N LYS A 50 0.10 -3.58 -6.58
CA LYS A 50 0.06 -4.01 -7.97
C LYS A 50 0.21 -2.81 -8.88
N VAL A 51 1.20 -2.84 -9.75
CA VAL A 51 1.44 -1.84 -10.79
C VAL A 51 1.75 -2.54 -12.10
N PHE A 52 1.24 -1.97 -13.19
CA PHE A 52 1.55 -2.38 -14.55
C PHE A 52 2.48 -1.36 -15.21
N ILE A 53 3.57 -1.84 -15.80
CA ILE A 53 4.56 -1.03 -16.52
C ILE A 53 4.65 -1.54 -17.95
N ARG A 54 4.50 -0.65 -18.93
CA ARG A 54 4.63 -0.97 -20.36
C ARG A 54 5.62 -0.03 -21.03
N PHE A 55 6.62 -0.61 -21.70
CA PHE A 55 7.55 0.12 -22.55
C PHE A 55 7.35 -0.26 -24.03
N ILE A 56 7.34 0.75 -24.89
CA ILE A 56 7.28 0.61 -26.35
C ILE A 56 8.41 1.45 -26.93
N ALA A 57 9.16 0.87 -27.85
CA ALA A 57 10.17 1.55 -28.66
C ALA A 57 9.95 1.21 -30.14
N ASP A 58 10.23 2.16 -31.03
CA ASP A 58 10.20 1.93 -32.47
C ASP A 58 11.57 1.40 -33.01
N LYS A 59 11.69 1.27 -34.34
CA LYS A 59 12.90 0.73 -34.98
C LYS A 59 13.97 1.79 -35.31
N GLN A 60 13.74 3.05 -34.98
CA GLN A 60 14.58 4.19 -35.33
C GLN A 60 14.90 5.03 -34.07
N ASN A 61 15.89 5.92 -34.15
CA ASN A 61 16.20 6.92 -33.12
C ASN A 61 16.24 6.42 -31.65
N SER A 62 17.11 5.46 -31.35
CA SER A 62 17.23 4.87 -30.00
C SER A 62 17.79 5.84 -28.95
N GLY A 63 17.14 5.87 -27.77
CA GLY A 63 17.66 6.53 -26.56
C GLY A 63 18.45 5.59 -25.65
N LYS A 64 19.03 6.14 -24.58
CA LYS A 64 19.76 5.36 -23.56
C LYS A 64 18.86 4.47 -22.68
N GLY A 65 17.54 4.59 -22.80
CA GLY A 65 16.56 3.88 -21.98
C GLY A 65 16.32 4.54 -20.62
N PHE A 66 15.80 3.77 -19.67
CA PHE A 66 15.43 4.23 -18.34
C PHE A 66 15.88 3.25 -17.25
N LYS A 67 16.04 3.75 -16.03
CA LYS A 67 16.21 2.95 -14.82
C LYS A 67 15.20 3.44 -13.80
N ILE A 68 14.34 2.53 -13.31
CA ILE A 68 13.33 2.83 -12.28
C ILE A 68 13.76 2.13 -11.00
N ALA A 69 13.76 2.84 -9.88
CA ALA A 69 13.87 2.25 -8.55
C ALA A 69 12.45 2.00 -8.02
N VAL A 70 12.13 0.77 -7.68
CA VAL A 70 10.86 0.38 -7.05
C VAL A 70 11.16 -0.11 -5.66
N SER A 71 10.48 0.46 -4.67
CA SER A 71 10.52 0.00 -3.28
C SER A 71 9.10 -0.22 -2.83
N GLU A 72 8.84 -1.37 -2.22
CA GLU A 72 7.64 -1.55 -1.41
C GLU A 72 7.67 -0.53 -0.26
N ILE A 73 6.52 0.08 0.01
CA ILE A 73 6.34 0.98 1.15
C ILE A 73 5.45 0.22 2.12
N LEU A 74 6.07 -0.62 2.95
CA LEU A 74 5.45 -1.22 4.12
C LEU A 74 5.72 -0.28 5.29
N GLU A 75 4.73 0.51 5.69
CA GLU A 75 4.76 1.06 7.04
C GLU A 75 4.12 0.01 7.96
N GLU A 76 4.99 -0.70 8.68
CA GLU A 76 4.78 -1.49 9.91
C GLU A 76 3.48 -2.31 10.07
N CYS A 77 3.09 -3.09 9.06
CA CYS A 77 2.19 -4.22 9.29
C CYS A 77 2.82 -5.51 8.79
N SER A 78 3.55 -6.17 9.68
CA SER A 78 3.96 -7.56 9.54
C SER A 78 3.51 -8.31 10.78
N ASP A 79 3.35 -9.62 10.64
CA ASP A 79 3.05 -10.51 11.76
C ASP A 79 4.05 -10.28 12.89
N SER A 80 3.55 -9.85 14.05
CA SER A 80 4.40 -9.56 15.21
C SER A 80 3.91 -10.30 16.44
N VAL A 81 4.86 -10.79 17.25
CA VAL A 81 4.57 -11.43 18.53
C VAL A 81 4.86 -10.43 19.64
N ILE A 82 3.83 -10.06 20.39
CA ILE A 82 3.95 -9.13 21.51
C ILE A 82 3.91 -9.93 22.80
N ALA A 83 5.04 -9.96 23.51
CA ALA A 83 5.12 -10.55 24.83
C ALA A 83 4.52 -9.61 25.89
N ILE A 84 3.65 -10.18 26.72
CA ILE A 84 3.01 -9.53 27.85
C ILE A 84 3.32 -10.36 29.09
N ASP A 85 4.08 -9.82 30.02
CA ASP A 85 4.50 -10.48 31.26
C ASP A 85 4.50 -9.51 32.43
N GLU A 86 4.94 -9.96 33.61
CA GLU A 86 4.94 -9.11 34.82
C GLU A 86 5.88 -7.90 34.70
N SER A 87 6.91 -7.96 33.86
CA SER A 87 7.81 -6.84 33.61
C SER A 87 7.22 -5.81 32.64
N THR A 88 6.35 -6.26 31.74
CA THR A 88 5.66 -5.45 30.73
C THR A 88 4.16 -5.81 30.66
N PRO A 89 3.39 -5.53 31.73
CA PRO A 89 2.02 -6.02 31.85
C PRO A 89 1.04 -5.28 30.92
N ASN A 90 1.42 -4.08 30.47
CA ASN A 90 0.59 -3.23 29.63
C ASN A 90 1.29 -2.98 28.29
N ARG A 91 0.58 -3.23 27.19
CA ARG A 91 1.00 -2.94 25.82
C ARG A 91 -0.13 -2.22 25.11
N THR A 92 0.20 -1.19 24.35
CA THR A 92 -0.73 -0.53 23.44
C THR A 92 -0.37 -0.93 22.01
N ILE A 93 -1.37 -1.32 21.23
CA ILE A 93 -1.23 -1.62 19.80
C ILE A 93 -1.97 -0.53 19.04
N HIS A 94 -1.34 -0.02 18.00
CA HIS A 94 -1.92 0.97 17.11
C HIS A 94 -1.66 0.57 15.66
N THR A 95 -2.50 1.06 14.77
CA THR A 95 -2.35 0.87 13.32
C THR A 95 -1.07 1.55 12.82
N PRO A 96 -0.56 1.15 11.63
CA PRO A 96 0.48 1.92 10.96
C PRO A 96 0.05 3.37 10.81
N LEU A 97 1.02 4.27 10.86
CA LEU A 97 0.82 5.71 10.70
C LEU A 97 -0.02 6.39 11.78
N TRP A 98 -0.45 5.67 12.84
CA TRP A 98 -1.17 6.29 13.96
C TRP A 98 -0.47 7.57 14.44
N PRO A 99 -1.18 8.70 14.61
CA PRO A 99 -2.64 8.87 14.61
C PRO A 99 -3.25 9.25 13.24
N ALA A 100 -2.55 9.04 12.13
CA ALA A 100 -3.08 9.25 10.79
C ALA A 100 -3.96 8.06 10.31
N TYR A 101 -4.65 8.25 9.20
CA TYR A 101 -5.49 7.22 8.57
C TYR A 101 -4.68 6.00 8.13
N VAL A 102 -5.28 4.81 8.29
CA VAL A 102 -4.69 3.53 7.90
C VAL A 102 -4.54 3.47 6.37
N PRO A 103 -3.40 2.99 5.83
CA PRO A 103 -3.24 2.76 4.40
C PRO A 103 -4.24 1.74 3.85
N SER A 104 -4.71 1.96 2.61
CA SER A 104 -5.52 0.96 1.92
C SER A 104 -4.76 -0.36 1.75
N SER A 105 -5.44 -1.49 1.94
CA SER A 105 -4.84 -2.85 1.88
C SER A 105 -3.84 -3.16 3.00
N ALA A 106 -3.86 -2.41 4.10
CA ALA A 106 -3.11 -2.80 5.29
C ALA A 106 -3.65 -4.14 5.84
N ALA A 107 -2.78 -5.12 5.98
CA ALA A 107 -3.10 -6.43 6.56
C ALA A 107 -2.11 -6.70 7.71
N CYS A 108 -2.59 -6.54 8.93
CA CYS A 108 -1.77 -6.57 10.13
C CYS A 108 -2.18 -7.74 11.02
N SER A 109 -1.19 -8.46 11.57
CA SER A 109 -1.45 -9.52 12.55
C SER A 109 -0.57 -9.33 13.78
N TRP A 110 -1.19 -9.41 14.95
CA TRP A 110 -0.50 -9.37 16.23
C TRP A 110 -0.86 -10.61 17.03
N THR A 111 0.14 -11.40 17.41
CA THR A 111 -0.02 -12.51 18.34
C THR A 111 0.40 -12.06 19.72
N LEU A 112 -0.56 -11.95 20.64
CA LEU A 112 -0.29 -11.65 22.04
C LEU A 112 0.07 -12.93 22.80
N ARG A 113 1.20 -12.91 23.51
CA ARG A 113 1.68 -14.08 24.27
C ARG A 113 1.91 -13.72 25.72
N ALA A 114 1.22 -14.45 26.60
CA ALA A 114 1.41 -14.40 28.05
C ALA A 114 2.06 -15.70 28.58
N PRO A 115 2.71 -15.67 29.76
CA PRO A 115 3.17 -16.87 30.46
C PRO A 115 2.03 -17.84 30.81
N SER A 116 2.37 -19.10 31.08
CA SER A 116 1.40 -20.10 31.54
C SER A 116 0.67 -19.65 32.81
N ALA A 117 -0.63 -19.91 32.88
CA ALA A 117 -1.54 -19.47 33.95
C ALA A 117 -1.82 -17.95 34.03
N HIS A 118 -1.28 -17.13 33.11
CA HIS A 118 -1.67 -15.73 32.96
C HIS A 118 -2.86 -15.62 32.00
N ARG A 119 -3.62 -14.53 32.15
CA ARG A 119 -4.76 -14.19 31.28
C ARG A 119 -4.52 -12.83 30.63
N LEU A 120 -4.98 -12.68 29.40
CA LEU A 120 -4.95 -11.42 28.68
C LEU A 120 -6.34 -10.78 28.71
N SER A 121 -6.37 -9.47 28.96
CA SER A 121 -7.56 -8.65 28.85
C SER A 121 -7.33 -7.62 27.76
N LEU A 122 -8.28 -7.48 26.84
CA LEU A 122 -8.24 -6.54 25.73
C LEU A 122 -9.29 -5.47 25.96
N THR A 123 -8.97 -4.22 25.64
CA THR A 123 -9.90 -3.10 25.73
C THR A 123 -9.66 -2.19 24.55
N PHE A 124 -10.74 -1.86 23.85
CA PHE A 124 -10.75 -0.84 22.80
C PHE A 124 -11.02 0.52 23.43
N ASP A 125 -10.26 1.52 23.01
CA ASP A 125 -10.50 2.90 23.40
C ASP A 125 -11.61 3.49 22.48
N PRO A 126 -12.80 3.81 23.02
CA PRO A 126 -13.91 4.31 22.21
C PRO A 126 -13.65 5.68 21.60
N ASP A 127 -12.76 6.49 22.18
CA ASP A 127 -12.42 7.82 21.65
C ASP A 127 -11.47 7.74 20.45
N HIS A 128 -10.89 6.56 20.21
CA HIS A 128 -9.81 6.31 19.25
C HIS A 128 -10.04 5.09 18.35
N PHE A 129 -11.25 4.52 18.36
CA PHE A 129 -11.63 3.41 17.49
C PHE A 129 -12.47 3.90 16.31
N ASP A 130 -11.84 4.08 15.16
CA ASP A 130 -12.47 4.55 13.94
C ASP A 130 -11.95 3.76 12.74
N LEU A 131 -12.81 2.88 12.19
CA LEU A 131 -12.55 2.09 10.98
C LEU A 131 -13.70 2.29 10.01
N TYR A 132 -13.39 2.28 8.72
CA TYR A 132 -14.42 2.43 7.71
C TYR A 132 -15.29 1.18 7.63
N ALA A 133 -16.60 1.36 7.83
CA ALA A 133 -17.59 0.32 7.66
C ALA A 133 -18.87 0.91 7.06
N ASP A 134 -19.35 0.36 5.94
CA ASP A 134 -20.64 0.73 5.32
C ASP A 134 -21.67 -0.34 5.66
N LEU A 135 -21.98 -0.41 6.95
CA LEU A 135 -22.88 -1.42 7.49
C LEU A 135 -24.33 -1.08 7.09
N GLY A 136 -24.81 -1.67 6.00
CA GLY A 136 -26.22 -1.66 5.60
C GLY A 136 -27.16 -2.31 6.62
N GLU A 137 -28.39 -2.64 6.23
CA GLU A 137 -29.38 -3.19 7.18
C GLU A 137 -29.02 -4.58 7.75
N ASN A 138 -28.09 -5.31 7.12
CA ASN A 138 -27.65 -6.64 7.53
C ASN A 138 -26.15 -6.62 7.89
N LYS A 139 -25.84 -6.04 9.05
CA LYS A 139 -24.50 -5.64 9.50
C LYS A 139 -23.57 -6.82 9.75
N THR A 140 -22.73 -7.16 8.78
CA THR A 140 -21.62 -8.10 8.97
C THR A 140 -20.34 -7.47 8.45
N CYS A 141 -19.31 -7.37 9.28
CA CYS A 141 -17.98 -6.95 8.85
C CYS A 141 -17.35 -8.09 8.03
N GLY A 142 -17.00 -7.84 6.77
CA GLY A 142 -16.39 -8.88 5.93
C GLY A 142 -15.90 -8.40 4.57
N GLU A 143 -16.41 -7.27 4.09
CA GLU A 143 -15.97 -6.66 2.82
C GLU A 143 -15.25 -5.31 3.03
N GLU A 144 -15.40 -4.69 4.21
CA GLU A 144 -14.78 -3.41 4.60
C GLU A 144 -13.63 -3.59 5.63
N ASP A 145 -13.22 -2.50 6.30
CA ASP A 145 -12.16 -2.54 7.31
C ASP A 145 -12.68 -3.20 8.58
N TYR A 146 -11.93 -4.17 9.12
CA TYR A 146 -12.30 -4.86 10.34
C TYR A 146 -11.10 -5.22 11.20
N VAL A 147 -11.35 -5.39 12.51
CA VAL A 147 -10.44 -6.08 13.43
C VAL A 147 -11.12 -7.36 13.84
N GLU A 148 -10.43 -8.47 13.62
CA GLU A 148 -10.86 -9.77 14.11
C GLU A 148 -10.03 -10.17 15.33
N VAL A 149 -10.71 -10.60 16.39
CA VAL A 149 -10.08 -11.15 17.59
C VAL A 149 -10.33 -12.65 17.61
N ARG A 150 -9.25 -13.43 17.61
CA ARG A 150 -9.28 -14.89 17.68
C ARG A 150 -8.66 -15.36 19.00
N ASP A 151 -9.35 -16.24 19.73
CA ASP A 151 -8.79 -16.88 20.91
C ASP A 151 -7.89 -18.05 20.49
N GLY A 152 -6.58 -17.82 20.53
CA GLY A 152 -5.54 -18.80 20.17
C GLY A 152 -4.79 -18.46 18.87
N ALA A 153 -3.55 -18.93 18.78
CA ALA A 153 -2.76 -18.88 17.56
C ALA A 153 -3.24 -19.99 16.61
N SER A 154 -4.32 -19.75 15.87
CA SER A 154 -4.78 -20.66 14.83
C SER A 154 -3.92 -20.49 13.57
N PHE A 155 -2.95 -21.40 13.40
CA PHE A 155 -2.47 -21.87 12.08
C PHE A 155 -2.84 -23.34 11.94
#